data_AF-A0AAE0BYS6-F1
#
_entry.id   AF-A0AAE0BYS6-F1
#
_cell.length_a   1.000
_cell.length_b   1.000
_cell.length_c   1.000
_cell.angle_alpha   90.00
_cell.angle_beta   90.00
_cell.angle_gamma   90.00
#
_symmetry.space_group_name_H-M   'P 1'
#
loop_
_entity.id
_entity.type
_entity.pdbx_description
1 polymer ?
#
loop_
_entity_poly.entity_id
_entity_poly.type
_entity_poly.pdbx_seq_one_letter_code
_entity_poly.pdbx_strand_id
1 'polypeptide(L)'
;MFGQAQSLAQVQHGVETYGPAPGGQKLMNAENEAAQLAMRTGLYVTWRSRKTNEDCSRVGPKHKCFCGHLYSEHALKGRGLPKCTACPCRCYDFVPSRPEEVGDWWLPRRKGFNVHTWRAKCHCGQPHDLHDPVTRGGCCPGFKSNYLCIVCECHQEEHETVFEDEAERVAAGRPVREAFVPLAELPDLQKLVLKPKPKGKAAPRRLGGPKAAAEPPPEETPEQLMERGAITTTEYFELIKSSGAEGSSAGPPARAKQLIAPANTLDTTGYAEKSVRLMHETSGGRCKGTVVNKFGLTEESLRAHGTQRAQDRWLEDQEGAPRRLAPKGDKRIGAPSNDRHMQR
;
A
#
# COMPACT_ATOMS: atom_id res chain seq x y z
N MET A 1 -12.81 -18.78 -16.38
CA MET A 1 -12.54 -17.40 -16.84
C MET A 1 -13.30 -16.47 -15.91
N PHE A 2 -12.62 -15.68 -15.08
CA PHE A 2 -13.28 -14.61 -14.32
C PHE A 2 -13.21 -13.36 -15.18
N GLY A 3 -14.30 -13.04 -15.87
CA GLY A 3 -14.43 -11.76 -16.59
C GLY A 3 -14.47 -10.60 -15.59
N GLN A 4 -13.82 -9.49 -15.90
CA GLN A 4 -14.03 -8.25 -15.18
C GLN A 4 -15.48 -7.80 -15.39
N ALA A 5 -16.15 -7.34 -14.33
CA ALA A 5 -17.47 -6.75 -14.48
C ALA A 5 -17.35 -5.47 -15.32
N GLN A 6 -18.15 -5.37 -16.37
CA GLN A 6 -18.17 -4.25 -17.31
C GLN A 6 -19.37 -3.31 -17.10
N SER A 7 -20.29 -3.67 -16.19
CA SER A 7 -21.45 -2.84 -15.85
C SER A 7 -21.77 -2.88 -14.36
N LEU A 8 -22.44 -1.84 -13.87
CA LEU A 8 -22.93 -1.76 -12.49
C LEU A 8 -23.83 -2.97 -12.14
N ALA A 9 -24.70 -3.39 -13.07
CA ALA A 9 -25.57 -4.55 -12.88
C ALA A 9 -24.78 -5.85 -12.67
N GLN A 10 -23.67 -6.03 -13.40
CA GLN A 10 -22.78 -7.18 -13.19
C GLN A 10 -22.06 -7.11 -11.84
N VAL A 11 -21.67 -5.91 -11.41
CA VAL A 11 -21.08 -5.71 -10.07
C VAL A 11 -22.10 -6.06 -8.98
N GLN A 12 -23.32 -5.52 -9.07
CA GLN A 12 -24.40 -5.81 -8.12
C GLN A 12 -24.69 -7.31 -8.06
N HIS A 13 -24.93 -7.94 -9.22
CA HIS A 13 -25.18 -9.38 -9.29
C HIS A 13 -24.02 -10.21 -8.70
N GLY A 14 -22.77 -9.82 -8.96
CA GLY A 14 -21.59 -10.47 -8.40
C GLY A 14 -21.52 -10.35 -6.88
N VAL A 15 -21.81 -9.16 -6.33
CA VAL A 15 -21.85 -8.93 -4.89
C VAL A 15 -23.03 -9.67 -4.24
N GLU A 16 -24.19 -9.74 -4.89
CA GLU A 16 -25.33 -10.52 -4.40
C GLU A 16 -25.02 -12.02 -4.36
N THR A 17 -24.39 -12.54 -5.42
CA THR A 17 -24.15 -13.97 -5.59
C THR A 17 -23.00 -14.47 -4.72
N TYR A 18 -21.91 -13.70 -4.64
CA TYR A 18 -20.65 -14.13 -4.01
C TYR A 18 -20.27 -13.34 -2.76
N GLY A 19 -20.94 -12.21 -2.50
CA GLY A 19 -20.48 -11.21 -1.55
C GLY A 19 -19.33 -10.36 -2.10
N PRO A 20 -19.01 -9.24 -1.45
CA PRO A 20 -17.82 -8.47 -1.80
C PRO A 20 -16.55 -9.28 -1.49
N ALA A 21 -15.49 -9.04 -2.25
CA ALA A 21 -14.20 -9.68 -2.00
C ALA A 21 -13.74 -9.38 -0.55
N PRO A 22 -13.18 -10.35 0.20
CA PRO A 22 -12.85 -10.15 1.61
C PRO A 22 -11.94 -8.95 1.90
N GLY A 23 -11.01 -8.65 0.99
CA GLY A 23 -10.16 -7.45 1.05
C GLY A 23 -10.97 -6.18 0.85
N GLY A 24 -11.76 -6.10 -0.22
CA GLY A 24 -12.65 -4.96 -0.51
C GLY A 24 -13.68 -4.71 0.60
N GLN A 25 -14.24 -5.77 1.19
CA GLN A 25 -15.12 -5.67 2.35
C GLN A 25 -14.42 -4.99 3.55
N LYS A 26 -13.15 -5.33 3.82
CA LYS A 26 -12.38 -4.71 4.89
C LYS A 26 -12.14 -3.22 4.63
N LEU A 27 -11.84 -2.84 3.38
CA LEU A 27 -11.68 -1.43 2.99
C LEU A 27 -12.97 -0.64 3.17
N MET A 28 -14.08 -1.15 2.62
CA MET A 28 -15.38 -0.51 2.72
C MET A 28 -15.86 -0.37 4.16
N ASN A 29 -15.58 -1.36 5.01
CA ASN A 29 -15.88 -1.27 6.43
C ASN A 29 -15.01 -0.21 7.13
N ALA A 30 -13.72 -0.13 6.82
CA ALA A 30 -12.82 0.87 7.40
C ALA A 30 -13.21 2.29 6.99
N GLU A 31 -13.57 2.50 5.71
CA GLU A 31 -14.08 3.77 5.22
C GLU A 31 -15.45 4.12 5.83
N ASN A 32 -16.32 3.14 6.02
CA ASN A 32 -17.61 3.36 6.68
C ASN A 32 -17.40 3.73 8.15
N GLU A 33 -16.52 3.04 8.88
CA GLU A 33 -16.14 3.42 10.25
C GLU A 33 -15.60 4.86 10.33
N ALA A 34 -14.80 5.28 9.35
CA ALA A 34 -14.31 6.65 9.22
C ALA A 34 -15.45 7.65 8.97
N ALA A 35 -16.38 7.34 8.05
CA ALA A 35 -17.55 8.18 7.79
C ALA A 35 -18.45 8.35 9.02
N GLN A 36 -18.70 7.25 9.74
CA GLN A 36 -19.47 7.28 10.98
C GLN A 36 -18.76 8.10 12.07
N LEU A 37 -17.42 8.05 12.14
CA LEU A 37 -16.67 8.91 13.06
C LEU A 37 -16.79 10.39 12.69
N ALA A 38 -16.71 10.71 11.40
CA ALA A 38 -16.90 12.07 10.91
C ALA A 38 -18.29 12.61 11.27
N MET A 39 -19.34 11.80 11.10
CA MET A 39 -20.72 12.15 11.50
C MET A 39 -20.84 12.44 13.01
N ARG A 40 -20.16 11.65 13.85
CA ARG A 40 -20.22 11.83 15.32
C ARG A 40 -19.42 13.03 15.81
N THR A 41 -18.31 13.34 15.16
CA THR A 41 -17.35 14.34 15.64
C THR A 41 -17.44 15.67 14.89
N GLY A 42 -18.07 15.70 13.72
CA GLY A 42 -18.05 16.82 12.79
C GLY A 42 -16.72 17.02 12.06
N LEU A 43 -15.73 16.13 12.26
CA LEU A 43 -14.41 16.20 11.64
C LEU A 43 -14.28 15.17 10.51
N TYR A 44 -14.20 15.67 9.29
CA TYR A 44 -14.07 14.87 8.08
C TYR A 44 -12.59 14.79 7.70
N VAL A 45 -12.06 13.56 7.66
CA VAL A 45 -10.67 13.31 7.28
C VAL A 45 -10.65 12.53 5.98
N THR A 46 -10.06 13.11 4.94
CA THR A 46 -9.95 12.48 3.62
C THR A 46 -8.53 12.48 3.12
N TRP A 47 -8.21 11.47 2.31
CA TRP A 47 -7.01 11.45 1.50
C TRP A 47 -7.39 11.94 0.11
N ARG A 48 -6.89 13.12 -0.26
CA ARG A 48 -7.34 13.88 -1.42
C ARG A 48 -6.21 14.01 -2.44
N SER A 49 -6.53 13.80 -3.71
CA SER A 49 -5.61 14.10 -4.80
C SER A 49 -5.48 15.61 -4.97
N ARG A 50 -4.26 16.14 -4.93
CA ARG A 50 -3.99 17.56 -5.24
C ARG A 50 -4.24 17.87 -6.72
N LYS A 51 -4.17 16.86 -7.59
CA LYS A 51 -4.32 16.98 -9.04
C LYS A 51 -5.78 16.99 -9.48
N THR A 52 -6.59 16.05 -8.99
CA THR A 52 -8.02 15.94 -9.36
C THR A 52 -8.96 16.62 -8.36
N ASN A 53 -8.45 16.95 -7.16
CA ASN A 53 -9.23 17.50 -6.04
C ASN A 53 -10.34 16.56 -5.52
N GLU A 54 -10.27 15.28 -5.88
CA GLU A 54 -11.20 14.23 -5.46
C GLU A 54 -10.75 13.60 -4.13
N ASP A 55 -11.72 13.28 -3.28
CA ASP A 55 -11.49 12.52 -2.05
C ASP A 55 -11.36 11.02 -2.41
N CYS A 56 -10.14 10.49 -2.41
CA CYS A 56 -9.84 9.12 -2.83
C CYS A 56 -10.05 8.09 -1.72
N SER A 57 -9.91 8.48 -0.45
CA SER A 57 -10.17 7.58 0.68
C SER A 57 -10.66 8.35 1.90
N ARG A 58 -11.50 7.70 2.71
CA ARG A 58 -11.96 8.21 3.99
C ARG A 58 -11.08 7.67 5.10
N VAL A 59 -10.53 8.56 5.91
CA VAL A 59 -9.48 8.19 6.85
C VAL A 59 -10.03 8.12 8.27
N GLY A 60 -9.95 6.93 8.85
CA GLY A 60 -10.33 6.63 10.24
C GLY A 60 -9.17 6.24 11.15
N PRO A 61 -9.42 6.02 12.46
CA PRO A 61 -8.40 5.83 13.50
C PRO A 61 -7.43 4.66 13.26
N LYS A 62 -7.88 3.63 12.54
CA LYS A 62 -7.12 2.40 12.26
C LYS A 62 -6.19 2.51 11.05
N HIS A 63 -6.22 3.62 10.32
CA HIS A 63 -5.33 3.81 9.18
C HIS A 63 -3.94 4.25 9.64
N LYS A 64 -2.94 3.92 8.83
CA LYS A 64 -1.55 4.23 9.12
C LYS A 64 -1.18 5.61 8.59
N CYS A 65 -0.35 6.29 9.37
CA CYS A 65 0.45 7.41 8.91
C CYS A 65 1.70 6.91 8.19
N PHE A 66 2.29 7.74 7.35
CA PHE A 66 3.62 7.58 6.75
C PHE A 66 4.73 7.25 7.77
N CYS A 67 4.58 7.63 9.04
CA CYS A 67 5.52 7.21 10.08
C CYS A 67 5.32 5.77 10.60
N GLY A 68 4.33 5.04 10.09
CA GLY A 68 4.00 3.66 10.46
C GLY A 68 2.97 3.51 11.59
N HIS A 69 2.74 4.57 12.38
CA HIS A 69 1.79 4.61 13.50
C HIS A 69 0.34 4.86 13.03
N LEU A 70 -0.63 4.50 13.86
CA LEU A 70 -2.05 4.67 13.62
C LEU A 70 -2.48 6.13 13.77
N TYR A 71 -3.56 6.50 13.09
CA TYR A 71 -4.18 7.83 13.29
C TYR A 71 -4.59 8.05 14.75
N SER A 72 -5.08 7.02 15.44
CA SER A 72 -5.40 7.11 16.88
C SER A 72 -4.23 7.49 17.78
N GLU A 73 -2.99 7.29 17.32
CA GLU A 73 -1.76 7.64 18.04
C GLU A 73 -1.31 9.08 17.76
N HIS A 74 -2.07 9.82 16.94
CA HIS A 74 -1.85 11.23 16.64
C HIS A 74 -2.82 12.10 17.43
N ALA A 75 -2.29 12.92 18.34
CA ALA A 75 -3.07 13.82 19.15
C ALA A 75 -3.46 15.08 18.35
N LEU A 76 -4.76 15.31 18.21
CA LEU A 76 -5.31 16.56 17.71
C LEU A 76 -5.30 17.60 18.86
N LYS A 77 -4.55 18.68 18.69
CA LYS A 77 -4.50 19.80 19.65
C LYS A 77 -5.12 21.04 19.00
N GLY A 78 -6.38 21.33 19.36
CA GLY A 78 -7.14 22.46 18.79
C GLY A 78 -7.40 22.27 17.29
N ARG A 79 -7.28 23.35 16.49
CA ARG A 79 -7.44 23.34 15.03
C ARG A 79 -6.18 22.97 14.24
N GLY A 80 -5.11 22.54 14.91
CA GLY A 80 -3.86 22.14 14.24
C GLY A 80 -3.96 20.76 13.59
N LEU A 81 -2.97 20.41 12.76
CA LEU A 81 -2.85 19.03 12.27
C LEU A 81 -2.48 18.06 13.41
N PRO A 82 -3.05 16.84 13.47
CA PRO A 82 -2.74 15.85 14.49
C PRO A 82 -1.26 15.46 14.48
N LYS A 83 -0.60 15.47 15.64
CA LYS A 83 0.83 15.11 15.77
C LYS A 83 1.00 13.76 16.43
N CYS A 84 1.94 12.95 15.95
CA CYS A 84 2.22 11.66 16.56
C CYS A 84 2.74 11.84 17.99
N THR A 85 2.32 10.94 18.87
CA THR A 85 2.76 10.90 20.28
C THR A 85 4.03 10.08 20.48
N ALA A 86 4.36 9.19 19.53
CA ALA A 86 5.45 8.22 19.64
C ALA A 86 6.69 8.56 18.79
N CYS A 87 6.59 9.48 17.82
CA CYS A 87 7.69 9.78 16.90
C CYS A 87 7.70 11.25 16.45
N PRO A 88 8.78 11.75 15.83
CA PRO A 88 8.94 13.17 15.50
C PRO A 88 8.20 13.60 14.22
N CYS A 89 7.28 12.80 13.67
CA CYS A 89 6.54 13.21 12.48
C CYS A 89 5.73 14.48 12.74
N ARG A 90 5.66 15.37 11.73
CA ARG A 90 5.10 16.71 11.90
C ARG A 90 3.59 16.70 12.03
N CYS A 91 2.94 15.82 11.29
CA CYS A 91 1.51 15.64 11.25
C CYS A 91 1.16 14.24 10.75
N TYR A 92 -0.10 13.85 10.96
CA TYR A 92 -0.66 12.67 10.33
C TYR A 92 -0.69 12.86 8.80
N ASP A 93 -0.09 11.90 8.09
CA ASP A 93 -0.06 11.80 6.62
C ASP A 93 -0.43 10.38 6.24
N PHE A 94 -1.63 10.18 5.70
CA PHE A 94 -2.16 8.88 5.33
C PHE A 94 -1.25 8.16 4.32
N VAL A 95 -1.06 6.87 4.55
CA VAL A 95 -0.42 5.96 3.60
C VAL A 95 -1.26 4.67 3.53
N PRO A 96 -1.48 4.10 2.34
CA PRO A 96 -2.07 2.80 2.20
C PRO A 96 -1.33 1.77 3.07
N SER A 97 -2.12 1.01 3.82
CA SER A 97 -1.66 -0.02 4.75
C SER A 97 -2.00 -1.43 4.27
N ARG A 98 -2.76 -1.53 3.17
CA ARG A 98 -3.18 -2.79 2.56
C ARG A 98 -2.90 -2.79 1.05
N PRO A 99 -2.51 -3.93 0.46
CA PRO A 99 -2.28 -4.02 -0.97
C PRO A 99 -3.56 -3.77 -1.79
N GLU A 100 -4.73 -4.09 -1.24
CA GLU A 100 -6.01 -3.85 -1.93
C GLU A 100 -6.31 -2.36 -2.15
N GLU A 101 -5.75 -1.45 -1.35
CA GLU A 101 -5.94 0.01 -1.46
C GLU A 101 -5.22 0.60 -2.67
N VAL A 102 -4.21 -0.12 -3.19
CA VAL A 102 -3.35 0.33 -4.31
C VAL A 102 -3.50 -0.55 -5.55
N GLY A 103 -4.57 -1.35 -5.62
CA GLY A 103 -4.85 -2.22 -6.77
C GLY A 103 -4.11 -3.56 -6.76
N ASP A 104 -3.28 -3.85 -5.77
CA ASP A 104 -2.56 -5.11 -5.62
C ASP A 104 -3.42 -6.21 -4.94
N TRP A 105 -4.72 -6.26 -5.27
CA TRP A 105 -5.69 -7.20 -4.68
C TRP A 105 -5.34 -8.69 -4.86
N TRP A 106 -4.43 -9.00 -5.79
CA TRP A 106 -3.96 -10.34 -6.07
C TRP A 106 -2.88 -10.80 -5.08
N LEU A 107 -2.19 -9.90 -4.37
CA LEU A 107 -1.13 -10.24 -3.42
C LEU A 107 -1.63 -11.16 -2.27
N PRO A 108 -2.75 -10.85 -1.59
CA PRO A 108 -3.30 -11.71 -0.53
C PRO A 108 -3.67 -13.13 -0.97
N ARG A 109 -3.79 -13.38 -2.28
CA ARG A 109 -4.10 -14.72 -2.82
C ARG A 109 -2.86 -15.60 -2.96
N ARG A 110 -1.65 -15.05 -2.82
CA ARG A 110 -0.41 -15.82 -2.88
C ARG A 110 -0.20 -16.64 -1.61
N LYS A 111 0.24 -17.88 -1.77
CA LYS A 111 0.57 -18.76 -0.65
C LYS A 111 1.69 -18.13 0.20
N GLY A 112 1.46 -18.05 1.51
CA GLY A 112 2.42 -17.48 2.47
C GLY A 112 2.45 -15.95 2.52
N PHE A 113 1.61 -15.24 1.77
CA PHE A 113 1.53 -13.78 1.87
C PHE A 113 0.83 -13.35 3.16
N ASN A 114 1.47 -12.47 3.92
CA ASN A 114 0.89 -11.87 5.12
C ASN A 114 0.54 -10.40 4.87
N VAL A 115 -0.74 -10.05 4.97
CA VAL A 115 -1.22 -8.69 4.75
C VAL A 115 -0.69 -7.72 5.81
N HIS A 116 -0.47 -8.19 7.04
CA HIS A 116 -0.06 -7.33 8.16
C HIS A 116 1.41 -6.89 8.08
N THR A 117 2.23 -7.62 7.31
CA THR A 117 3.62 -7.26 7.04
C THR A 117 3.77 -6.42 5.77
N TRP A 118 2.69 -6.24 4.98
CA TRP A 118 2.75 -5.40 3.79
C TRP A 118 2.92 -3.93 4.17
N ARG A 119 3.67 -3.21 3.34
CA ARG A 119 3.91 -1.77 3.44
C ARG A 119 3.91 -1.19 2.04
N ALA A 120 3.33 0.01 1.89
CA ALA A 120 3.49 0.82 0.70
C ALA A 120 4.97 1.03 0.37
N LYS A 121 5.36 0.77 -0.88
CA LYS A 121 6.74 0.79 -1.33
C LYS A 121 7.05 2.07 -2.10
N CYS A 122 8.28 2.54 -1.94
CA CYS A 122 8.86 3.56 -2.80
C CYS A 122 9.44 2.93 -4.08
N HIS A 123 9.65 3.73 -5.12
CA HIS A 123 10.37 3.38 -6.34
C HIS A 123 11.80 2.86 -6.06
N CYS A 124 12.42 3.21 -4.94
CA CYS A 124 13.70 2.65 -4.50
C CYS A 124 13.60 1.20 -3.98
N GLY A 125 12.37 0.66 -3.84
CA GLY A 125 12.07 -0.68 -3.35
C GLY A 125 11.85 -0.76 -1.84
N GLN A 126 12.31 0.23 -1.07
CA GLN A 126 12.13 0.26 0.38
C GLN A 126 10.70 0.66 0.77
N PRO A 127 10.16 0.13 1.89
CA PRO A 127 8.87 0.53 2.40
C PRO A 127 8.89 1.98 2.93
N HIS A 128 7.72 2.61 2.99
CA HIS A 128 7.55 3.98 3.44
C HIS A 128 8.05 4.23 4.88
N ASP A 129 7.91 3.25 5.78
CA ASP A 129 8.29 3.35 7.19
C ASP A 129 9.81 3.28 7.43
N LEU A 130 10.61 2.99 6.39
CA LEU A 130 12.07 3.16 6.41
C LEU A 130 12.52 4.52 5.87
N HIS A 131 11.61 5.35 5.38
CA HIS A 131 11.91 6.73 5.03
C HIS A 131 11.71 7.62 6.26
N ASP A 132 12.49 8.70 6.35
CA ASP A 132 12.32 9.67 7.42
C ASP A 132 10.93 10.32 7.31
N PRO A 133 10.10 10.30 8.36
CA PRO A 133 8.71 10.76 8.26
C PRO A 133 8.56 12.28 8.20
N VAL A 134 9.63 13.04 8.39
CA VAL A 134 9.64 14.50 8.38
C VAL A 134 10.05 15.03 7.00
N THR A 135 11.12 14.47 6.46
CA THR A 135 11.70 14.85 5.16
C THR A 135 11.16 14.00 4.01
N ARG A 136 10.55 12.85 4.32
CA ARG A 136 10.20 11.76 3.39
C ARG A 136 11.40 11.21 2.61
N GLY A 137 12.62 11.57 3.02
CA GLY A 137 13.86 11.15 2.40
C GLY A 137 14.46 9.94 3.10
N GLY A 138 15.74 9.69 2.85
CA GLY A 138 16.50 8.57 3.40
C GLY A 138 17.38 7.99 2.31
N CYS A 139 17.09 6.77 1.86
CA CYS A 139 17.79 6.16 0.73
C CYS A 139 17.53 6.88 -0.61
N CYS A 140 16.51 7.72 -0.69
CA CYS A 140 16.21 8.58 -1.84
C CYS A 140 15.92 10.01 -1.36
N PRO A 141 16.01 11.03 -2.24
CA PRO A 141 15.76 12.43 -1.85
C PRO A 141 14.34 12.72 -1.36
N GLY A 142 13.40 11.83 -1.67
CA GLY A 142 12.00 11.93 -1.29
C GLY A 142 11.23 10.70 -1.73
N PHE A 143 10.23 10.33 -0.95
CA PHE A 143 9.37 9.20 -1.22
C PHE A 143 8.64 9.40 -2.55
N LYS A 144 8.80 8.43 -3.44
CA LYS A 144 8.08 8.31 -4.70
C LYS A 144 7.38 6.97 -4.72
N SER A 145 6.06 6.95 -4.71
CA SER A 145 5.30 5.70 -4.69
C SER A 145 5.60 4.83 -5.92
N ASN A 146 5.71 3.52 -5.72
CA ASN A 146 5.81 2.56 -6.83
C ASN A 146 4.45 2.00 -7.29
N TYR A 147 3.37 2.62 -6.82
CA TYR A 147 1.99 2.31 -7.14
C TYR A 147 1.23 3.60 -7.45
N LEU A 148 0.03 3.43 -7.99
CA LEU A 148 -0.92 4.52 -8.23
C LEU A 148 -2.14 4.32 -7.35
N CYS A 149 -2.81 5.42 -7.00
CA CYS A 149 -4.09 5.38 -6.32
C CYS A 149 -5.14 4.71 -7.22
N ILE A 150 -5.89 3.75 -6.67
CA ILE A 150 -6.92 3.02 -7.43
C ILE A 150 -8.08 3.92 -7.90
N VAL A 151 -8.32 5.04 -7.21
CA VAL A 151 -9.43 5.96 -7.51
C VAL A 151 -9.08 6.94 -8.63
N CYS A 152 -7.97 7.68 -8.48
CA CYS A 152 -7.62 8.78 -9.40
C CYS A 152 -6.35 8.54 -10.22
N GLU A 153 -5.74 7.35 -10.13
CA GLU A 153 -4.52 6.96 -10.88
C GLU A 153 -3.31 7.87 -10.67
N CYS A 154 -3.29 8.67 -9.60
CA CYS A 154 -2.18 9.55 -9.25
C CYS A 154 -1.23 8.87 -8.25
N HIS A 155 0.02 9.35 -8.18
CA HIS A 155 1.01 8.88 -7.21
C HIS A 155 0.64 9.32 -5.78
N GLN A 156 1.10 8.58 -4.76
CA GLN A 156 0.83 8.92 -3.36
C GLN A 156 1.31 10.32 -2.99
N GLU A 157 2.50 10.71 -3.44
CA GLU A 157 3.07 12.03 -3.16
C GLU A 157 2.26 13.19 -3.76
N GLU A 158 1.33 12.90 -4.69
CA GLU A 158 0.38 13.87 -5.25
C GLU A 158 -0.89 13.98 -4.42
N HIS A 159 -1.00 13.27 -3.30
CA HIS A 159 -2.12 13.34 -2.39
C HIS A 159 -1.76 14.08 -1.11
N GLU A 160 -2.78 14.48 -0.36
CA GLU A 160 -2.65 15.01 0.98
C GLU A 160 -3.78 14.52 1.88
N THR A 161 -3.49 14.49 3.18
CA THR A 161 -4.55 14.24 4.16
C THR A 161 -5.16 15.57 4.57
N VAL A 162 -6.45 15.73 4.29
CA VAL A 162 -7.20 16.95 4.58
C VAL A 162 -8.08 16.70 5.80
N PHE A 163 -8.10 17.67 6.70
CA PHE A 163 -8.96 17.72 7.88
C PHE A 163 -9.91 18.90 7.70
N GLU A 164 -11.20 18.61 7.56
CA GLU A 164 -12.23 19.63 7.31
C GLU A 164 -13.35 19.48 8.35
N ASP A 165 -13.91 20.58 8.81
CA ASP A 165 -15.18 20.56 9.51
C ASP A 165 -16.37 20.47 8.54
N GLU A 166 -17.57 20.26 9.08
CA GLU A 166 -18.77 20.16 8.26
C GLU A 166 -19.07 21.44 7.47
N ALA A 167 -18.83 22.61 8.06
CA ALA A 167 -19.12 23.90 7.43
C ALA A 167 -18.17 24.16 6.27
N GLU A 168 -16.88 23.85 6.43
CA GLU A 168 -15.85 23.92 5.39
C GLU A 168 -16.22 23.02 4.21
N ARG A 169 -16.68 21.78 4.47
CA ARG A 169 -17.11 20.87 3.40
C ARG A 169 -18.37 21.34 2.68
N VAL A 170 -19.37 21.82 3.41
CA VAL A 170 -20.59 22.38 2.81
C VAL A 170 -20.24 23.61 1.94
N ALA A 171 -19.38 24.50 2.43
CA ALA A 171 -18.91 25.66 1.67
C ALA A 171 -18.14 25.25 0.40
N ALA A 172 -17.41 24.15 0.45
CA ALA A 172 -16.72 23.56 -0.70
C ALA A 172 -17.62 22.69 -1.59
N GLY A 173 -18.93 22.58 -1.30
CA GLY A 173 -19.88 21.75 -2.06
C GLY A 173 -19.59 20.24 -1.97
N ARG A 174 -18.96 19.79 -0.88
CA ARG A 174 -18.53 18.40 -0.70
C ARG A 174 -19.54 17.59 0.12
N PRO A 175 -19.58 16.25 -0.05
CA PRO A 175 -20.48 15.39 0.71
C PRO A 175 -20.21 15.47 2.21
N VAL A 176 -21.29 15.57 2.97
CA VAL A 176 -21.32 15.55 4.44
C VAL A 176 -22.37 14.54 4.92
N ARG A 177 -22.28 14.13 6.18
CA ARG A 177 -23.20 13.20 6.83
C ARG A 177 -23.49 11.93 6.02
N GLU A 178 -24.75 11.61 5.75
CA GLU A 178 -25.16 10.41 5.01
C GLU A 178 -24.56 10.37 3.60
N ALA A 179 -24.39 11.54 2.94
CA ALA A 179 -23.75 11.62 1.63
C ALA A 179 -22.24 11.34 1.70
N PHE A 180 -21.62 11.48 2.88
CA PHE A 180 -20.23 11.13 3.09
C PHE A 180 -20.02 9.62 3.28
N VAL A 181 -21.06 8.79 3.45
CA VAL A 181 -20.89 7.33 3.61
C VAL A 181 -20.40 6.69 2.29
N PRO A 182 -19.51 5.67 2.31
CA PRO A 182 -19.08 4.98 1.10
C PRO A 182 -20.27 4.46 0.29
N LEU A 183 -20.21 4.61 -1.04
CA LEU A 183 -21.25 4.19 -1.98
C LEU A 183 -22.62 4.86 -1.76
N ALA A 184 -22.69 6.05 -1.14
CA ALA A 184 -23.95 6.77 -0.92
C ALA A 184 -24.76 7.03 -2.20
N GLU A 185 -24.08 7.20 -3.33
CA GLU A 185 -24.69 7.38 -4.65
C GLU A 185 -25.33 6.09 -5.21
N LEU A 186 -25.02 4.92 -4.61
CA LEU A 186 -25.48 3.60 -5.05
C LEU A 186 -26.13 2.84 -3.87
N PRO A 187 -27.33 3.25 -3.40
CA PRO A 187 -27.91 2.75 -2.15
C PRO A 187 -28.09 1.23 -2.11
N ASP A 188 -28.45 0.60 -3.24
CA ASP A 188 -28.67 -0.84 -3.27
C ASP A 188 -27.35 -1.61 -3.17
N LEU A 189 -26.30 -1.14 -3.87
CA LEU A 189 -24.97 -1.73 -3.73
C LEU A 189 -24.40 -1.46 -2.33
N GLN A 190 -24.61 -0.27 -1.78
CA GLN A 190 -24.20 0.08 -0.42
C GLN A 190 -24.82 -0.88 0.61
N LYS A 191 -26.14 -1.12 0.53
CA LYS A 191 -26.83 -2.07 1.40
C LYS A 191 -26.27 -3.47 1.28
N LEU A 192 -25.81 -3.88 0.10
CA LEU A 192 -25.21 -5.21 -0.12
C LEU A 192 -23.79 -5.32 0.46
N VAL A 193 -22.99 -4.27 0.31
CA VAL A 193 -21.58 -4.24 0.72
C VAL A 193 -21.44 -3.95 2.22
N LEU A 194 -22.21 -3.03 2.78
CA LEU A 194 -22.09 -2.59 4.18
C LEU A 194 -23.02 -3.36 5.12
N LYS A 195 -23.54 -4.53 4.73
CA LYS A 195 -24.41 -5.34 5.59
C LYS A 195 -23.75 -5.54 6.97
N PRO A 196 -24.48 -5.27 8.07
CA PRO A 196 -23.97 -5.58 9.40
C PRO A 196 -23.70 -7.09 9.45
N LYS A 197 -22.49 -7.47 9.89
CA LYS A 197 -22.18 -8.89 10.09
C LYS A 197 -23.21 -9.47 11.06
N PRO A 198 -23.91 -10.57 10.73
CA PRO A 198 -24.66 -11.29 11.74
C PRO A 198 -23.70 -11.71 12.85
N LYS A 199 -24.07 -11.45 14.11
CA LYS A 199 -23.31 -11.93 15.28
C LYS A 199 -23.21 -13.46 15.18
N GLY A 200 -21.99 -13.93 14.93
CA GLY A 200 -21.50 -15.32 14.95
C GLY A 200 -22.48 -16.46 14.66
N LYS A 201 -22.27 -17.15 13.53
CA LYS A 201 -22.10 -18.61 13.60
C LYS A 201 -20.69 -18.92 13.10
N ALA A 202 -19.93 -19.64 13.91
CA ALA A 202 -18.61 -20.13 13.55
C ALA A 202 -18.69 -20.80 12.17
N ALA A 203 -17.75 -20.46 11.28
CA ALA A 203 -17.65 -21.12 9.99
C ALA A 203 -17.55 -22.65 10.20
N PRO A 204 -18.22 -23.47 9.39
CA PRO A 204 -18.08 -24.91 9.51
C PRO A 204 -16.61 -25.29 9.31
N ARG A 205 -16.02 -25.94 10.33
CA ARG A 205 -14.70 -26.57 10.23
C ARG A 205 -14.73 -27.49 9.01
N ARG A 206 -13.74 -27.35 8.11
CA ARG A 206 -13.49 -28.36 7.07
C ARG A 206 -13.15 -29.67 7.77
N LEU A 207 -14.02 -30.67 7.64
CA LEU A 207 -13.77 -32.04 8.06
C LEU A 207 -12.66 -32.62 7.17
N GLY A 208 -11.50 -32.94 7.76
CA GLY A 208 -10.43 -33.64 7.05
C GLY A 208 -9.04 -33.25 7.54
N GLY A 209 -8.66 -33.68 8.75
CA GLY A 209 -7.29 -33.61 9.25
C GLY A 209 -7.17 -34.36 10.58
N PRO A 210 -6.16 -35.21 10.78
CA PRO A 210 -6.05 -36.05 11.97
C PRO A 210 -5.91 -35.21 13.24
N LYS A 211 -6.55 -35.71 14.30
CA LYS A 211 -6.76 -35.06 15.59
C LYS A 211 -5.42 -34.94 16.34
N ALA A 212 -4.78 -33.78 16.27
CA ALA A 212 -3.74 -33.42 17.24
C ALA A 212 -4.39 -33.23 18.63
N ALA A 213 -3.68 -33.65 19.67
CA ALA A 213 -4.15 -33.65 21.06
C ALA A 213 -4.67 -32.27 21.50
N ALA A 214 -5.70 -32.27 22.34
CA ALA A 214 -6.41 -31.09 22.78
C ALA A 214 -5.46 -30.13 23.52
N GLU A 215 -5.25 -28.94 22.94
CA GLU A 215 -4.76 -27.79 23.69
C GLU A 215 -5.80 -27.40 24.75
N PRO A 216 -5.36 -26.95 25.95
CA PRO A 216 -6.28 -26.44 26.96
C PRO A 216 -7.04 -25.22 26.40
N PRO A 217 -8.27 -24.96 26.92
CA PRO A 217 -9.12 -23.90 26.39
C PRO A 217 -8.35 -22.56 26.41
N PRO A 218 -8.50 -21.70 25.37
CA PRO A 218 -7.91 -20.38 25.41
C PRO A 218 -8.51 -19.61 26.59
N GLU A 219 -7.65 -19.13 27.49
CA GLU A 219 -8.05 -18.25 28.58
C GLU A 219 -8.75 -17.01 28.00
N GLU A 220 -9.90 -16.68 28.57
CA GLU A 220 -10.71 -15.54 28.12
C GLU A 220 -9.92 -14.24 28.25
N THR A 221 -9.94 -13.42 27.20
CA THR A 221 -9.15 -12.19 27.21
C THR A 221 -9.77 -11.17 28.17
N PRO A 222 -8.98 -10.23 28.75
CA PRO A 222 -9.51 -9.18 29.61
C PRO A 222 -10.66 -8.38 28.98
N GLU A 223 -10.66 -8.22 27.65
CA GLU A 223 -11.75 -7.57 26.91
C GLU A 223 -13.05 -8.39 26.98
N GLN A 224 -12.96 -9.71 26.87
CA GLN A 224 -14.10 -10.63 26.95
C GLN A 224 -14.70 -10.66 28.36
N LEU A 225 -13.84 -10.56 29.38
CA LEU A 225 -14.26 -10.47 30.78
C LEU A 225 -14.99 -9.14 31.06
N MET A 226 -14.51 -8.03 30.50
CA MET A 226 -15.14 -6.71 30.67
C MET A 226 -16.49 -6.63 29.94
N GLU A 227 -16.59 -7.19 28.73
CA GLU A 227 -17.83 -7.12 27.91
C GLU A 227 -19.00 -7.89 28.54
N ARG A 228 -18.72 -8.96 29.32
CA ARG A 228 -19.75 -9.68 30.09
C ARG A 228 -19.93 -9.17 31.53
N GLY A 229 -19.25 -8.09 31.90
CA GLY A 229 -19.32 -7.49 33.24
C GLY A 229 -18.71 -8.35 34.35
N ALA A 230 -17.83 -9.29 34.00
CA ALA A 230 -17.14 -10.15 34.97
C ALA A 230 -15.97 -9.45 35.68
N ILE A 231 -15.46 -8.38 35.07
CA ILE A 231 -14.48 -7.48 35.68
C ILE A 231 -14.91 -6.04 35.48
N THR A 232 -14.57 -5.21 36.44
CA THR A 232 -14.76 -3.76 36.39
C THR A 232 -13.71 -3.10 35.49
N THR A 233 -13.97 -1.86 35.09
CA THR A 233 -13.04 -1.08 34.27
C THR A 233 -11.68 -0.89 34.96
N THR A 234 -11.65 -0.80 36.29
CA THR A 234 -10.40 -0.69 37.06
C THR A 234 -9.59 -1.99 36.99
N GLU A 235 -10.24 -3.13 37.19
CA GLU A 235 -9.62 -4.47 37.10
C GLU A 235 -9.12 -4.77 35.68
N TYR A 236 -9.83 -4.30 34.65
CA TYR A 236 -9.39 -4.38 33.25
C TYR A 236 -8.02 -3.69 33.04
N PHE A 237 -7.84 -2.48 33.57
CA PHE A 237 -6.57 -1.76 33.44
C PHE A 237 -5.44 -2.38 34.26
N GLU A 238 -5.74 -3.05 35.38
CA GLU A 238 -4.72 -3.78 36.14
C GLU A 238 -4.25 -5.04 35.40
N LEU A 239 -5.18 -5.79 34.78
CA LEU A 239 -4.85 -6.98 33.97
C LEU A 239 -4.01 -6.66 32.73
N ILE A 240 -4.23 -5.49 32.13
CA ILE A 240 -3.40 -4.99 31.02
C ILE A 240 -2.01 -4.57 31.50
N LYS A 241 -1.90 -4.02 32.72
CA LYS A 241 -0.59 -3.64 33.30
C LYS A 241 0.23 -4.85 33.69
N SER A 242 -0.37 -5.89 34.25
CA SER A 242 0.33 -7.12 34.66
C SER A 242 0.80 -7.96 33.46
N SER A 243 0.07 -7.92 32.34
CA SER A 243 0.46 -8.66 31.11
C SER A 243 1.62 -8.02 30.35
N GLY A 244 2.05 -6.80 30.71
CA GLY A 244 3.21 -6.11 30.12
C GLY A 244 4.52 -6.22 30.91
N ALA A 245 4.55 -6.96 32.03
CA ALA A 245 5.66 -6.92 32.99
C ALA A 245 6.45 -8.24 33.16
N GLU A 246 6.31 -9.22 32.27
CA GLU A 246 7.18 -10.40 32.28
C GLU A 246 8.25 -10.32 31.19
N GLY A 247 9.37 -9.71 31.55
CA GLY A 247 10.55 -9.62 30.69
C GLY A 247 11.74 -8.95 31.34
N SER A 248 12.20 -9.39 32.53
CA SER A 248 13.63 -9.47 32.92
C SER A 248 13.85 -9.59 34.43
N SER A 249 14.31 -10.77 34.90
CA SER A 249 15.34 -10.85 35.95
C SER A 249 15.89 -12.28 36.10
N ALA A 250 16.98 -12.59 35.41
CA ALA A 250 17.95 -13.61 35.84
C ALA A 250 19.29 -13.35 35.11
N GLY A 251 20.31 -12.92 35.86
CA GLY A 251 21.65 -12.71 35.32
C GLY A 251 22.37 -14.04 35.02
N PRO A 252 23.24 -14.11 34.00
CA PRO A 252 24.04 -15.30 33.73
C PRO A 252 25.37 -15.28 34.51
N PRO A 253 25.86 -16.44 34.99
CA PRO A 253 27.19 -16.53 35.58
C PRO A 253 28.28 -16.54 34.51
N ALA A 254 29.44 -16.03 34.88
CA ALA A 254 30.62 -15.89 34.03
C ALA A 254 31.20 -17.25 33.59
N ARG A 255 31.51 -17.41 32.29
CA ARG A 255 32.70 -18.14 31.84
C ARG A 255 33.10 -17.88 30.38
N ALA A 256 34.43 -17.71 30.24
CA ALA A 256 35.31 -17.94 29.09
C ALA A 256 35.17 -17.09 27.81
N LYS A 257 36.15 -16.20 27.64
CA LYS A 257 36.52 -15.51 26.41
C LYS A 257 36.82 -16.51 25.28
N GLN A 258 36.06 -16.43 24.19
CA GLN A 258 36.55 -16.80 22.85
C GLN A 258 36.35 -15.61 21.92
N LEU A 259 37.47 -15.18 21.34
CA LEU A 259 37.58 -14.10 20.36
C LEU A 259 36.92 -14.55 19.06
N ILE A 260 35.98 -13.77 18.53
CA ILE A 260 35.46 -13.93 17.17
C ILE A 260 35.70 -12.63 16.40
N ALA A 261 36.49 -12.76 15.33
CA ALA A 261 36.76 -11.76 14.31
C ALA A 261 35.57 -11.62 13.33
N PRO A 262 35.45 -10.51 12.58
CA PRO A 262 34.30 -10.26 11.73
C PRO A 262 34.46 -10.93 10.36
N ALA A 263 33.40 -11.55 9.84
CA ALA A 263 33.32 -11.91 8.42
C ALA A 263 31.88 -11.85 7.91
N ASN A 264 31.67 -10.89 7.01
CA ASN A 264 30.71 -10.96 5.92
C ASN A 264 30.96 -12.23 5.10
N THR A 265 29.92 -13.04 4.92
CA THR A 265 29.67 -13.80 3.68
C THR A 265 28.20 -14.24 3.69
N LEU A 266 27.37 -13.51 2.95
CA LEU A 266 26.03 -13.97 2.59
C LEU A 266 26.17 -15.08 1.55
N ASP A 267 25.75 -16.28 1.92
CA ASP A 267 25.49 -17.39 1.01
C ASP A 267 24.26 -17.04 0.16
N THR A 268 24.51 -16.73 -1.11
CA THR A 268 23.51 -16.51 -2.14
C THR A 268 23.14 -17.84 -2.80
N THR A 269 22.21 -18.58 -2.19
CA THR A 269 21.54 -19.69 -2.87
C THR A 269 20.01 -19.61 -2.70
N GLY A 270 19.37 -19.01 -3.72
CA GLY A 270 18.14 -19.55 -4.31
C GLY A 270 16.78 -19.23 -3.68
N TYR A 271 16.30 -17.99 -3.78
CA TYR A 271 14.97 -17.69 -4.36
C TYR A 271 14.84 -16.17 -4.59
N ALA A 272 15.45 -15.69 -5.67
CA ALA A 272 15.31 -14.31 -6.10
C ALA A 272 13.86 -14.01 -6.53
N GLU A 273 13.35 -12.90 -6.02
CA GLU A 273 12.03 -12.33 -6.28
C GLU A 273 11.76 -12.23 -7.79
N LYS A 274 10.81 -13.04 -8.29
CA LYS A 274 10.21 -12.84 -9.61
C LYS A 274 9.16 -11.72 -9.54
N SER A 275 9.63 -10.48 -9.48
CA SER A 275 8.79 -9.30 -9.74
C SER A 275 8.60 -9.17 -11.27
N VAL A 276 7.39 -9.47 -11.72
CA VAL A 276 6.98 -9.35 -13.11
C VAL A 276 6.85 -7.87 -13.47
N ARG A 277 7.69 -7.47 -14.44
CA ARG A 277 7.46 -6.35 -15.37
C ARG A 277 6.06 -6.47 -15.99
N LEU A 278 5.20 -5.50 -15.76
CA LEU A 278 4.25 -4.98 -16.76
C LEU A 278 3.66 -3.65 -16.27
N MET A 279 4.41 -2.57 -16.52
CA MET A 279 3.92 -1.28 -17.07
C MET A 279 5.17 -0.59 -17.61
N HIS A 280 5.32 -0.64 -18.94
CA HIS A 280 6.41 -0.03 -19.68
C HIS A 280 5.81 1.07 -20.54
N GLU A 281 5.95 2.32 -20.10
CA GLU A 281 6.13 3.43 -21.03
C GLU A 281 7.08 4.46 -20.40
N THR A 282 8.27 4.53 -21.02
CA THR A 282 9.31 5.55 -20.94
C THR A 282 9.96 5.85 -19.58
N SER A 283 11.00 5.07 -19.25
CA SER A 283 12.13 5.60 -18.48
C SER A 283 13.45 5.22 -19.17
N GLY A 284 14.05 6.19 -19.87
CA GLY A 284 15.35 6.10 -20.51
C GLY A 284 16.50 6.08 -19.51
N GLY A 285 16.54 5.07 -18.63
CA GLY A 285 17.68 4.79 -17.77
C GLY A 285 18.70 3.92 -18.51
N ARG A 286 19.94 4.40 -18.67
CA ARG A 286 21.07 3.57 -19.11
C ARG A 286 21.41 2.58 -17.99
N CYS A 287 20.84 1.36 -18.05
CA CYS A 287 21.31 0.25 -17.22
C CYS A 287 22.60 -0.31 -17.81
N LYS A 288 23.72 -0.16 -17.08
CA LYS A 288 24.95 -0.94 -17.32
C LYS A 288 24.76 -2.37 -16.79
N GLY A 289 23.85 -3.11 -17.40
CA GLY A 289 23.59 -4.52 -17.08
C GLY A 289 23.63 -5.37 -18.34
N THR A 290 24.21 -6.56 -18.24
CA THR A 290 24.26 -7.55 -19.31
C THR A 290 22.85 -7.86 -19.80
N VAL A 291 22.64 -7.77 -21.11
CA VAL A 291 21.34 -8.05 -21.73
C VAL A 291 21.02 -9.54 -21.54
N VAL A 292 19.96 -9.83 -20.79
CA VAL A 292 19.42 -11.18 -20.61
C VAL A 292 18.11 -11.30 -21.37
N ASN A 293 17.87 -12.46 -21.97
CA ASN A 293 16.62 -12.74 -22.67
C ASN A 293 15.44 -12.91 -21.67
N LYS A 294 14.23 -13.14 -22.18
CA LYS A 294 13.02 -13.36 -21.36
C LYS A 294 13.09 -14.55 -20.40
N PHE A 295 14.12 -15.38 -20.49
CA PHE A 295 14.39 -16.52 -19.62
C PHE A 295 15.57 -16.28 -18.65
N GLY A 296 16.13 -15.06 -18.62
CA GLY A 296 17.24 -14.72 -17.74
C GLY A 296 18.61 -15.24 -18.19
N LEU A 297 18.73 -15.69 -19.45
CA LEU A 297 19.98 -16.22 -19.99
C LEU A 297 20.78 -15.13 -20.69
N THR A 298 22.10 -15.13 -20.46
CA THR A 298 23.07 -14.30 -21.17
C THR A 298 23.40 -14.91 -22.54
N GLU A 299 23.99 -14.10 -23.42
CA GLU A 299 24.45 -14.53 -24.75
C GLU A 299 25.46 -15.69 -24.66
N GLU A 300 26.38 -15.62 -23.70
CA GLU A 300 27.35 -16.70 -23.43
C GLU A 300 26.67 -17.99 -22.98
N SER A 301 25.61 -17.91 -22.16
CA SER A 301 24.85 -19.08 -21.71
C SER A 301 24.07 -19.75 -22.85
N LEU A 302 23.58 -18.96 -23.81
CA LEU A 302 22.90 -19.45 -25.01
C LEU A 302 23.87 -20.11 -26.01
N ARG A 303 25.11 -19.63 -26.10
CA ARG A 303 26.15 -20.27 -26.91
C ARG A 303 26.66 -21.56 -26.27
N ALA A 304 26.74 -21.61 -24.93
CA ALA A 304 27.21 -22.78 -24.20
C ALA A 304 26.17 -23.91 -24.10
N HIS A 305 24.86 -23.59 -24.06
CA HIS A 305 23.81 -24.56 -23.73
C HIS A 305 22.53 -24.50 -24.59
N GLY A 306 22.47 -23.65 -25.61
CA GLY A 306 21.30 -23.53 -26.48
C GLY A 306 21.27 -24.56 -27.60
N THR A 307 20.13 -25.22 -27.83
CA THR A 307 19.89 -25.97 -29.07
C THR A 307 19.86 -25.00 -30.26
N GLN A 308 20.37 -25.41 -31.44
CA GLN A 308 20.39 -24.62 -32.71
C GLN A 308 19.13 -23.78 -32.94
N ARG A 309 17.96 -24.37 -32.67
CA ARG A 309 16.63 -23.76 -32.83
C ARG A 309 16.38 -22.49 -31.99
N ALA A 310 17.10 -22.33 -30.87
CA ALA A 310 17.04 -21.14 -30.03
C ALA A 310 17.93 -20.01 -30.54
N GLN A 311 18.98 -20.34 -31.31
CA GLN A 311 19.86 -19.37 -31.97
C GLN A 311 19.20 -18.83 -33.24
N ASP A 312 18.58 -19.69 -34.05
CA ASP A 312 17.90 -19.29 -35.30
C ASP A 312 16.75 -18.31 -35.03
N ARG A 313 15.94 -18.58 -34.00
CA ARG A 313 14.81 -17.72 -33.61
C ARG A 313 15.24 -16.35 -33.09
N TRP A 314 16.48 -16.23 -32.60
CA TRP A 314 17.03 -14.94 -32.17
C TRP A 314 17.52 -14.10 -33.35
N LEU A 315 18.03 -14.72 -34.41
CA LEU A 315 18.41 -14.03 -35.65
C LEU A 315 17.18 -13.47 -36.38
N GLU A 316 16.09 -14.24 -36.44
CA GLU A 316 14.81 -13.77 -37.03
C GLU A 316 14.25 -12.52 -36.32
N ASP A 317 14.36 -12.46 -34.99
CA ASP A 317 13.91 -11.31 -34.18
C ASP A 317 14.77 -10.04 -34.41
N GLN A 318 16.02 -10.18 -34.88
CA GLN A 318 16.91 -9.05 -35.22
C GLN A 318 16.61 -8.47 -36.62
N GLU A 319 16.18 -9.31 -37.57
CA GLU A 319 15.90 -8.88 -38.96
C GLU A 319 14.54 -8.16 -39.11
N GLY A 320 13.63 -8.29 -38.13
CA GLY A 320 12.31 -7.67 -38.15
C GLY A 320 12.22 -6.21 -37.65
N ALA A 321 13.31 -5.56 -37.25
CA ALA A 321 13.29 -4.20 -36.71
C ALA A 321 13.38 -3.13 -37.83
N PRO A 322 12.52 -2.08 -37.85
CA PRO A 322 12.58 -1.04 -38.87
C PRO A 322 13.87 -0.20 -38.76
N ARG A 323 14.58 -0.05 -39.88
CA ARG A 323 15.80 0.76 -39.99
C ARG A 323 15.51 2.23 -39.65
N ARG A 324 16.22 2.79 -38.67
CA ARG A 324 16.20 4.23 -38.35
C ARG A 324 16.77 5.03 -39.53
N LEU A 325 16.04 6.08 -39.93
CA LEU A 325 16.49 7.08 -40.88
C LEU A 325 17.69 7.86 -40.31
N ALA A 326 18.71 8.04 -41.15
CA ALA A 326 19.95 8.76 -40.85
C ALA A 326 19.74 10.29 -40.70
N PRO A 327 20.62 11.01 -39.98
CA PRO A 327 20.54 12.46 -39.83
C PRO A 327 20.96 13.18 -41.12
N LYS A 328 20.16 14.15 -41.59
CA LYS A 328 20.53 15.07 -42.67
C LYS A 328 21.46 16.15 -42.14
N GLY A 329 22.57 16.33 -42.86
CA GLY A 329 23.69 17.17 -42.47
C GLY A 329 23.51 18.67 -42.69
N ASP A 330 24.47 19.37 -42.07
CA ASP A 330 24.81 20.79 -42.17
C ASP A 330 24.81 21.34 -43.59
N LYS A 331 24.23 22.53 -43.75
CA LYS A 331 24.64 23.49 -44.77
C LYS A 331 24.82 24.88 -44.13
N ARG A 332 26.09 25.28 -44.04
CA ARG A 332 26.52 26.67 -43.89
C ARG A 332 26.19 27.44 -45.17
N ILE A 333 25.57 28.61 -45.05
CA ILE A 333 25.69 29.70 -46.03
C ILE A 333 25.76 31.01 -45.24
N GLY A 334 26.76 31.84 -45.58
CA GLY A 334 27.13 33.04 -44.86
C GLY A 334 26.22 34.26 -45.10
N ALA A 335 26.36 35.20 -44.17
CA ALA A 335 26.03 36.63 -44.27
C ALA A 335 26.94 37.31 -45.35
N PRO A 336 26.80 38.63 -45.69
CA PRO A 336 26.17 39.69 -44.90
C PRO A 336 25.47 40.87 -45.65
N SER A 337 24.88 41.75 -44.82
CA SER A 337 24.99 43.23 -44.85
C SER A 337 23.68 44.04 -44.92
N ASN A 338 23.62 45.03 -44.00
CA ASN A 338 23.02 46.38 -43.99
C ASN A 338 21.78 46.65 -44.89
N ASP A 339 20.77 47.43 -44.49
CA ASP A 339 20.85 48.71 -43.79
C ASP A 339 19.43 49.22 -43.39
N ARG A 340 19.43 50.19 -42.47
CA ARG A 340 18.44 51.28 -42.26
C ARG A 340 17.05 51.04 -41.62
N HIS A 341 16.96 51.53 -40.38
CA HIS A 341 16.24 52.76 -39.98
C HIS A 341 14.79 52.98 -40.48
N MET A 342 13.81 52.94 -39.55
CA MET A 342 13.05 54.14 -39.16
C MET A 342 12.12 53.85 -37.96
N GLN A 343 12.25 54.68 -36.93
CA GLN A 343 11.23 54.90 -35.90
C GLN A 343 10.18 55.89 -36.44
N ARG A 344 8.90 55.65 -36.17
CA ARG A 344 7.99 56.61 -35.51
C ARG A 344 6.71 55.92 -35.08
#